data_AF-C4NEY6-F1
#
_entry.id   AF-C4NEY6-F1
#
_cell.length_a   1.000
_cell.length_b   1.000
_cell.length_c   1.000
_cell.angle_alpha   90.00
_cell.angle_beta   90.00
_cell.angle_gamma   90.00
#
_symmetry.space_group_name_H-M   'P 1'
#
loop_
_entity.id
_entity.type
_entity.pdbx_description
1 polymer ?
#
loop_
_entity_poly.entity_id
_entity_poly.type
_entity_poly.pdbx_seq_one_letter_code
_entity_poly.pdbx_strand_id
1 'polypeptide(L)'
;GDFNSNSLHPLNDSGWVMLFSICFLTIMAVIGGSLLSWLMFLNPSMICLPMEMKLLTLFVCLIGGFIGYFLSNVNLFFINKALYFYNFTFFVGSMWFMPTISTLGVINYPLKLGLYSYKSFDQGWSEFFGSQMIYSQLKNYSLYLQEFQKNNLKIYLLSYMLWFII
;
A
#
# COMPACT_ATOMS: atom_id res chain seq x y z
N GLY A 1 22.76 32.42 -9.47
CA GLY A 1 24.15 31.98 -9.30
C GLY A 1 24.68 31.59 -10.65
N ASP A 2 25.93 31.90 -10.94
CA ASP A 2 26.55 31.53 -12.22
C ASP A 2 26.60 30.01 -12.35
N PHE A 3 26.35 29.52 -13.56
CA PHE A 3 26.27 28.11 -13.89
C PHE A 3 27.67 27.48 -13.79
N ASN A 4 28.02 26.97 -12.61
CA ASN A 4 29.31 26.30 -12.33
C ASN A 4 29.30 24.83 -12.80
N SER A 5 28.98 24.61 -14.07
CA SER A 5 29.11 23.29 -14.70
C SER A 5 30.38 23.21 -15.54
N ASN A 6 30.98 22.02 -15.64
CA ASN A 6 32.02 21.75 -16.62
C ASN A 6 31.55 22.12 -18.03
N SER A 7 32.47 22.56 -18.90
CA SER A 7 32.20 22.98 -20.28
C SER A 7 31.54 21.91 -21.15
N LEU A 8 31.65 20.62 -20.78
CA LEU A 8 31.01 19.46 -21.41
C LEU A 8 29.81 18.98 -20.59
N HIS A 9 28.90 19.87 -20.18
CA HIS A 9 27.71 19.45 -19.45
C HIS A 9 26.70 18.79 -20.42
N PRO A 10 26.21 17.57 -20.13
CA PRO A 10 25.26 16.85 -21.00
C PRO A 10 23.81 17.37 -20.88
N LEU A 11 23.61 18.65 -20.52
CA LEU A 11 22.27 19.24 -20.43
C LEU A 11 21.77 19.47 -21.85
N ASN A 12 20.71 18.76 -22.23
CA ASN A 12 20.11 18.94 -23.53
C ASN A 12 18.60 18.72 -23.46
N ASP A 13 17.84 19.77 -23.77
CA ASP A 13 16.37 19.72 -23.85
C ASP A 13 15.86 19.27 -25.23
N SER A 14 16.74 18.88 -26.16
CA SER A 14 16.36 18.51 -27.54
C SER A 14 15.64 17.16 -27.68
N GLY A 15 15.21 16.53 -26.58
CA GLY A 15 14.51 15.25 -26.59
C GLY A 15 13.12 15.39 -27.21
N TRP A 16 12.98 15.05 -28.49
CA TRP A 16 11.74 15.21 -29.25
C TRP A 16 10.51 14.57 -28.59
N VAL A 17 10.66 13.38 -28.01
CA VAL A 17 9.56 12.65 -27.34
C VAL A 17 9.06 13.42 -26.10
N MET A 18 9.98 14.00 -25.34
CA MET A 18 9.67 14.79 -24.14
C MET A 18 9.06 16.15 -24.50
N LEU A 19 9.61 16.83 -25.52
CA LEU A 19 9.07 18.10 -25.99
C LEU A 19 7.65 17.92 -26.53
N PHE A 20 7.41 16.86 -27.32
CA PHE A 20 6.09 16.56 -27.85
C PHE A 20 5.08 16.30 -26.72
N SER A 21 5.44 15.51 -25.69
CA SER A 21 4.55 15.22 -24.57
C SER A 21 4.24 16.46 -23.73
N ILE A 22 5.23 17.31 -23.44
CA ILE A 22 5.02 18.56 -22.71
C ILE A 22 4.10 19.50 -23.50
N CYS A 23 4.36 19.71 -24.79
CA CYS A 23 3.53 20.57 -25.65
C CYS A 23 2.08 20.07 -25.75
N PHE A 24 1.89 18.75 -25.91
CA PHE A 24 0.54 18.19 -25.96
C PHE A 24 -0.21 18.37 -24.63
N LEU A 25 0.47 18.12 -23.51
CA LEU A 25 -0.12 18.27 -22.17
C LEU A 25 -0.49 19.73 -21.86
N THR A 26 0.34 20.71 -22.24
CA THR A 26 0.03 22.13 -22.00
C THR A 26 -1.18 22.60 -22.80
N ILE A 27 -1.30 22.18 -24.07
CA ILE A 27 -2.48 22.47 -24.90
C ILE A 27 -3.73 21.85 -24.28
N MET A 28 -3.65 20.58 -23.86
CA MET A 28 -4.79 19.89 -23.27
C MET A 28 -5.18 20.47 -21.91
N ALA A 29 -4.24 20.99 -21.12
CA ALA A 29 -4.56 21.65 -19.85
C ALA A 29 -5.41 22.93 -20.05
N VAL A 30 -5.14 23.71 -21.10
CA VAL A 30 -5.88 24.95 -21.40
C VAL A 30 -7.27 24.65 -21.97
N ILE A 31 -7.35 23.75 -22.96
CA ILE A 31 -8.60 23.46 -23.67
C ILE A 31 -9.46 22.46 -22.89
N GLY A 32 -8.84 21.49 -22.21
CA GLY A 32 -9.52 20.43 -21.50
C GLY A 32 -10.42 20.95 -20.38
N GLY A 33 -9.97 21.96 -19.63
CA GLY A 33 -10.76 22.54 -18.54
C GLY A 33 -12.09 23.15 -19.01
N SER A 34 -12.06 23.91 -20.11
CA SER A 34 -13.28 24.52 -20.67
C SER A 34 -14.20 23.47 -21.30
N LEU A 35 -13.65 22.52 -22.05
CA LEU A 35 -14.42 21.39 -22.61
C LEU A 35 -15.11 20.56 -21.52
N LEU A 36 -14.39 20.18 -20.47
CA LEU A 36 -14.94 19.42 -19.34
C LEU A 36 -16.04 20.19 -18.62
N SER A 37 -15.90 21.50 -18.45
CA SER A 37 -16.94 22.32 -17.82
C SER A 37 -18.26 22.30 -18.61
N TRP A 38 -18.19 22.36 -19.93
CA TRP A 38 -19.38 22.32 -20.80
C TRP A 38 -20.02 20.94 -20.85
N LEU A 39 -19.22 19.86 -20.79
CA LEU A 39 -19.73 18.49 -20.80
C LEU A 39 -20.37 18.08 -19.47
N MET A 40 -19.76 18.45 -18.34
CA MET A 40 -20.21 18.00 -17.02
C MET A 40 -21.38 18.84 -16.47
N PHE A 41 -21.42 20.15 -16.73
CA PHE A 41 -22.46 21.04 -16.22
C PHE A 41 -23.57 21.29 -17.24
N LEU A 42 -24.50 20.35 -17.35
CA LEU A 42 -25.65 20.45 -18.25
C LEU A 42 -26.67 21.54 -17.83
N ASN A 43 -26.75 21.85 -16.53
CA ASN A 43 -27.63 22.90 -15.98
C ASN A 43 -26.82 23.88 -15.12
N PRO A 44 -26.44 25.06 -15.64
CA PRO A 44 -25.71 26.05 -14.85
C PRO A 44 -26.65 26.72 -13.83
N SER A 45 -26.47 26.42 -12.55
CA SER A 45 -27.14 27.15 -11.47
C SER A 45 -26.43 28.48 -11.20
N MET A 46 -27.14 29.61 -11.27
CA MET A 46 -26.60 30.92 -10.89
C MET A 46 -26.43 30.99 -9.37
N ILE A 47 -25.21 31.28 -8.90
CA ILE A 47 -24.90 31.51 -7.48
C ILE A 47 -24.66 33.00 -7.27
N CYS A 48 -25.59 33.69 -6.60
CA CYS A 48 -25.47 35.12 -6.27
C CYS A 48 -24.61 35.30 -5.01
N LEU A 49 -23.33 35.62 -5.19
CA LEU A 49 -22.39 35.91 -4.11
C LEU A 49 -22.10 37.42 -4.02
N PRO A 50 -21.87 37.98 -2.81
CA PRO A 50 -21.36 39.33 -2.67
C PRO A 50 -19.98 39.46 -3.34
N MET A 51 -19.64 40.66 -3.80
CA MET A 51 -18.44 40.91 -4.62
C MET A 51 -17.15 40.39 -3.97
N GLU A 52 -17.03 40.53 -2.65
CA GLU A 52 -15.89 40.05 -1.87
C GLU A 52 -15.64 38.54 -2.02
N MET A 53 -16.70 37.72 -1.90
CA MET A 53 -16.58 36.27 -2.01
C MET A 53 -16.31 35.82 -3.45
N LYS A 54 -16.84 36.54 -4.44
CA LYS A 54 -16.65 36.21 -5.86
C LYS A 54 -15.20 36.38 -6.31
N LEU A 55 -14.47 37.35 -5.75
CA LEU A 55 -13.09 37.64 -6.13
C LEU A 55 -12.04 37.01 -5.20
N LEU A 56 -12.45 36.43 -4.08
CA LEU A 56 -11.54 35.91 -3.05
C LEU A 56 -10.48 34.95 -3.59
N THR A 57 -10.87 33.98 -4.41
CA THR A 57 -9.95 32.96 -4.96
C THR A 57 -8.84 33.59 -5.80
N LEU A 58 -9.19 34.57 -6.63
CA LEU A 58 -8.23 35.29 -7.46
C LEU A 58 -7.25 36.09 -6.60
N PHE A 59 -7.74 36.78 -5.56
CA PHE A 59 -6.88 37.51 -4.63
C PHE A 59 -5.92 36.58 -3.88
N VAL A 60 -6.40 35.44 -3.37
CA VAL A 60 -5.56 34.46 -2.66
C VAL A 60 -4.47 33.90 -3.56
N CYS A 61 -4.80 33.57 -4.83
CA CYS A 61 -3.82 33.08 -5.79
C CYS A 61 -2.74 34.11 -6.12
N LEU A 62 -3.12 35.37 -6.34
CA LEU A 62 -2.17 36.45 -6.65
C LEU A 62 -1.26 36.76 -5.45
N ILE A 63 -1.83 36.88 -4.25
CA ILE A 63 -1.07 37.14 -3.02
C ILE A 63 -0.14 35.95 -2.73
N GLY A 64 -0.62 34.71 -2.88
CA GLY A 64 0.19 33.50 -2.69
C GLY A 64 1.37 33.44 -3.65
N GLY A 65 1.15 33.73 -4.93
CA GLY A 65 2.21 33.80 -5.93
C GLY A 65 3.24 34.89 -5.63
N PHE A 66 2.78 36.09 -5.24
CA PHE A 66 3.64 37.20 -4.86
C PHE A 66 4.50 36.85 -3.64
N ILE A 67 3.88 36.35 -2.55
CA ILE A 67 4.58 35.93 -1.34
C ILE A 67 5.58 34.80 -1.65
N GLY A 68 5.19 33.81 -2.46
CA GLY A 68 6.07 32.74 -2.91
C GLY A 68 7.30 33.25 -3.65
N TYR A 69 7.14 34.25 -4.51
CA TYR A 69 8.25 34.89 -5.21
C TYR A 69 9.20 35.60 -4.23
N PHE A 70 8.69 36.37 -3.26
CA PHE A 70 9.56 37.00 -2.23
C PHE A 70 10.30 35.98 -1.37
N LEU A 71 9.65 34.87 -1.03
CA LEU A 71 10.27 33.76 -0.29
C LEU A 71 11.39 33.09 -1.10
N SER A 72 11.25 32.99 -2.42
CA SER A 72 12.24 32.36 -3.30
C SER A 72 13.51 33.19 -3.51
N ASN A 73 13.46 34.50 -3.26
CA ASN A 73 14.60 35.41 -3.39
C ASN A 73 15.55 35.28 -2.18
N VAL A 74 16.28 34.17 -2.12
CA VAL A 74 17.29 33.90 -1.08
C VAL A 74 18.69 34.16 -1.61
N ASN A 75 19.49 34.92 -0.85
CA ASN A 75 20.90 35.19 -1.15
C ASN A 75 21.83 34.17 -0.48
N LEU A 76 23.05 34.03 -1.01
CA LEU A 76 24.07 33.03 -0.61
C LEU A 76 24.56 33.12 0.85
N PHE A 77 24.13 34.11 1.64
CA PHE A 77 24.50 34.26 3.06
C PHE A 77 23.28 34.50 3.98
N PHE A 78 22.10 34.01 3.59
CA PHE A 78 20.90 34.18 4.41
C PHE A 78 20.87 33.19 5.59
N ILE A 79 20.54 33.67 6.79
CA ILE A 79 20.26 32.80 7.94
C ILE A 79 19.01 31.98 7.61
N ASN A 80 19.16 30.65 7.59
CA ASN A 80 18.07 29.77 7.20
C ASN A 80 16.95 29.81 8.24
N LYS A 81 15.88 30.56 7.95
CA LYS A 81 14.68 30.66 8.80
C LYS A 81 14.03 29.28 9.05
N ALA A 82 14.21 28.31 8.14
CA ALA A 82 13.70 26.96 8.32
C ALA A 82 14.42 26.19 9.45
N LEU A 83 15.70 26.50 9.72
CA LEU A 83 16.43 25.93 10.85
C LEU A 83 15.99 26.55 12.18
N TYR A 84 15.60 27.83 12.18
CA TYR A 84 15.07 28.48 13.38
C TYR A 84 13.72 27.89 13.82
N PHE A 85 12.83 27.60 12.85
CA PHE A 85 11.53 26.95 13.10
C PHE A 85 11.54 25.46 12.78
N TYR A 86 12.57 24.74 13.23
CA TYR A 86 12.80 23.34 12.85
C TYR A 86 11.60 22.42 13.12
N ASN A 87 10.95 22.54 14.28
CA ASN A 87 9.82 21.66 14.62
C ASN A 87 8.64 21.83 13.67
N PHE A 88 8.34 23.06 13.26
CA PHE A 88 7.24 23.35 12.34
C PHE A 88 7.59 22.90 10.92
N THR A 89 8.81 23.19 10.46
CA THR A 89 9.27 22.78 9.12
C THR A 89 9.38 21.26 9.01
N PHE A 90 9.82 20.58 10.06
CA PHE A 90 9.83 19.12 10.13
C PHE A 90 8.42 18.52 10.12
N PHE A 91 7.47 19.10 10.84
CA PHE A 91 6.08 18.65 10.83
C PHE A 91 5.41 18.79 9.46
N VAL A 92 5.54 19.96 8.82
CA VAL A 92 4.96 20.20 7.49
C VAL A 92 5.70 19.38 6.42
N GLY A 93 7.02 19.28 6.51
CA GLY A 93 7.86 18.52 5.58
C GLY A 93 7.67 17.01 5.66
N SER A 94 7.35 16.47 6.85
CA SER A 94 7.03 15.05 7.03
C SER A 94 5.59 14.68 6.63
N MET A 95 4.88 15.56 5.92
CA MET A 95 3.47 15.40 5.56
C MET A 95 2.61 15.11 6.81
N TRP A 96 2.78 15.92 7.86
CA TRP A 96 2.06 15.79 9.12
C TRP A 96 2.16 14.38 9.73
N PHE A 97 3.33 13.74 9.61
CA PHE A 97 3.57 12.36 10.05
C PHE A 97 2.68 11.28 9.40
N MET A 98 1.94 11.62 8.34
CA MET A 98 1.00 10.71 7.69
C MET A 98 1.65 9.39 7.23
N PRO A 99 2.86 9.39 6.63
CA PRO A 99 3.52 8.14 6.23
C PRO A 99 3.85 7.23 7.42
N THR A 100 4.24 7.78 8.57
CA THR A 100 4.57 6.99 9.75
C THR A 100 3.34 6.38 10.41
N ILE A 101 2.23 7.12 10.42
CA ILE A 101 0.95 6.65 10.96
C ILE A 101 0.37 5.56 10.06
N SER A 102 0.38 5.78 8.73
CA SER A 102 -0.19 4.85 7.75
C SER A 102 0.62 3.58 7.60
N THR A 103 1.93 3.60 7.86
CA THR A 103 2.78 2.40 7.80
C THR A 103 2.80 1.70 9.15
N LEU A 104 3.44 2.28 10.17
CA LEU A 104 3.70 1.60 11.45
C LEU A 104 2.41 1.28 12.22
N GLY A 105 1.44 2.18 12.21
CA GLY A 105 0.16 1.97 12.90
C GLY A 105 -0.69 0.88 12.25
N VAL A 106 -0.80 0.91 10.93
CA VAL A 106 -1.68 0.00 10.18
C VAL A 106 -1.07 -1.39 10.03
N ILE A 107 0.24 -1.52 9.87
CA ILE A 107 0.93 -2.80 9.61
C ILE A 107 0.85 -3.77 10.81
N ASN A 108 0.77 -3.27 12.04
CA ASN A 108 0.79 -4.13 13.24
C ASN A 108 -0.44 -5.07 13.33
N TYR A 109 -1.62 -4.59 12.96
CA TYR A 109 -2.87 -5.36 13.00
C TYR A 109 -2.87 -6.60 12.08
N PRO A 110 -2.63 -6.49 10.75
CA PRO A 110 -2.60 -7.65 9.86
C PRO A 110 -1.46 -8.62 10.20
N LEU A 111 -0.30 -8.13 10.66
CA LEU A 111 0.80 -9.01 11.09
C LEU A 111 0.41 -9.87 12.29
N LYS A 112 -0.21 -9.26 13.31
CA LYS A 112 -0.66 -9.99 14.50
C LYS A 112 -1.74 -11.01 14.16
N LEU A 113 -2.68 -10.64 13.28
CA LEU A 113 -3.70 -11.56 12.77
C LEU A 113 -3.09 -12.73 11.99
N GLY A 114 -2.11 -12.45 11.12
CA GLY A 114 -1.38 -13.48 10.37
C GLY A 114 -0.63 -14.47 11.28
N LEU A 115 -0.03 -13.98 12.36
CA LEU A 115 0.61 -14.84 13.37
C LEU A 115 -0.39 -15.74 14.09
N TYR A 116 -1.57 -15.21 14.45
CA TYR A 116 -2.61 -16.02 15.08
C TYR A 116 -3.15 -17.07 14.12
N SER A 117 -3.46 -16.70 12.87
CA SER A 117 -3.96 -17.66 11.88
C SER A 117 -2.95 -18.76 11.61
N TYR A 118 -1.67 -18.42 11.45
CA TYR A 118 -0.62 -19.42 11.21
C TYR A 118 -0.50 -20.43 12.36
N LYS A 119 -0.48 -19.93 13.61
CA LYS A 119 -0.33 -20.80 14.79
C LYS A 119 -1.57 -21.65 15.06
N SER A 120 -2.76 -21.05 15.02
CA SER A 120 -3.98 -21.78 15.39
C SER A 120 -4.47 -22.66 14.26
N PHE A 121 -4.41 -22.17 13.02
CA PHE A 121 -5.04 -22.83 11.88
C PHE A 121 -4.09 -23.84 11.26
N ASP A 122 -2.94 -23.38 10.75
CA ASP A 122 -2.00 -24.24 10.05
C ASP A 122 -1.29 -25.18 11.02
N GLN A 123 -0.54 -24.64 11.99
CA GLN A 123 0.23 -25.48 12.93
C GLN A 123 -0.63 -26.17 14.01
N GLY A 124 -1.88 -25.73 14.20
CA GLY A 124 -2.76 -26.24 15.24
C GLY A 124 -3.78 -27.22 14.68
N TRP A 125 -4.93 -26.71 14.25
CA TRP A 125 -6.06 -27.52 13.84
C TRP A 125 -5.78 -28.40 12.62
N SER A 126 -5.04 -27.90 11.63
CA SER A 126 -4.78 -28.66 10.40
C SER A 126 -3.88 -29.87 10.66
N GLU A 127 -2.85 -29.72 11.50
CA GLU A 127 -1.99 -30.84 11.92
C GLU A 127 -2.74 -31.83 12.83
N PHE A 128 -3.57 -31.30 13.74
CA PHE A 128 -4.39 -32.13 14.62
C PHE A 128 -5.34 -33.01 13.79
N PHE A 129 -6.13 -32.45 12.88
CA PHE A 129 -7.06 -33.26 12.08
C PHE A 129 -6.39 -34.07 10.96
N GLY A 130 -5.22 -33.62 10.51
CA GLY A 130 -4.46 -34.27 9.45
C GLY A 130 -3.55 -35.38 9.97
N SER A 131 -2.25 -35.19 9.74
CA SER A 131 -1.25 -36.25 9.90
C SER A 131 -1.11 -36.76 11.33
N GLN A 132 -1.21 -35.90 12.35
CA GLN A 132 -0.96 -36.32 13.74
C GLN A 132 -2.05 -37.25 14.26
N MET A 133 -3.32 -36.91 14.07
CA MET A 133 -4.42 -37.77 14.52
C MET A 133 -4.48 -39.05 13.69
N ILE A 134 -4.30 -38.99 12.36
CA ILE A 134 -4.29 -40.18 11.51
C ILE A 134 -3.17 -41.14 11.94
N TYR A 135 -1.96 -40.62 12.18
CA TYR A 135 -0.84 -41.43 12.69
C TYR A 135 -1.19 -42.11 14.02
N SER A 136 -1.78 -41.37 14.97
CA SER A 136 -2.15 -41.92 16.27
C SER A 136 -3.20 -43.03 16.15
N GLN A 137 -4.19 -42.87 15.26
CA GLN A 137 -5.23 -43.87 15.06
C GLN A 137 -4.71 -45.12 14.36
N LEU A 138 -3.91 -44.97 13.30
CA LEU A 138 -3.28 -46.10 12.61
C LEU A 138 -2.36 -46.90 13.55
N LYS A 139 -1.61 -46.22 14.42
CA LYS A 139 -0.80 -46.87 15.44
C LYS A 139 -1.64 -47.67 16.43
N ASN A 140 -2.79 -47.14 16.86
CA ASN A 140 -3.67 -47.87 17.77
C ASN A 140 -4.28 -49.10 17.08
N TYR A 141 -4.74 -48.97 15.83
CA TYR A 141 -5.26 -50.11 15.09
C TYR A 141 -4.21 -51.19 14.83
N SER A 142 -2.96 -50.83 14.53
CA SER A 142 -1.90 -51.81 14.33
C SER A 142 -1.56 -52.56 15.62
N LEU A 143 -1.57 -51.89 16.77
CA LEU A 143 -1.39 -52.53 18.08
C LEU A 143 -2.52 -53.54 18.37
N TYR A 144 -3.78 -53.17 18.12
CA TYR A 144 -4.91 -54.11 18.27
C TYR A 144 -4.77 -55.31 17.32
N LEU A 145 -4.43 -55.08 16.06
CA LEU A 145 -4.21 -56.15 15.09
C LEU A 145 -3.08 -57.08 15.50
N GLN A 146 -2.01 -56.55 16.08
CA GLN A 146 -0.88 -57.35 16.54
C GLN A 146 -1.27 -58.28 17.69
N GLU A 147 -2.13 -57.84 18.61
CA GLU A 147 -2.69 -58.70 19.66
C GLU A 147 -3.62 -59.77 19.09
N PHE A 148 -4.49 -59.45 18.12
CA PHE A 148 -5.31 -60.46 17.42
C PHE A 148 -4.46 -61.48 16.67
N GLN A 149 -3.33 -61.05 16.10
CA GLN A 149 -2.42 -61.94 15.39
C GLN A 149 -1.60 -62.85 16.33
N LYS A 150 -1.50 -62.50 17.60
CA LYS A 150 -0.81 -63.28 18.64
C LYS A 150 -1.65 -64.43 19.19
N ASN A 151 -2.43 -65.07 18.33
CA ASN A 151 -3.25 -66.24 18.67
C ASN A 151 -2.56 -67.56 18.27
N ASN A 152 -2.97 -68.66 18.89
CA ASN A 152 -2.46 -69.99 18.56
C ASN A 152 -2.90 -70.44 17.15
N LEU A 153 -2.05 -71.22 16.47
CA LEU A 153 -2.28 -71.78 15.12
C LEU A 153 -3.65 -72.46 14.93
N LYS A 154 -4.19 -73.09 15.98
CA LYS A 154 -5.52 -73.74 15.95
C LYS A 154 -6.65 -72.77 15.60
N ILE A 155 -6.60 -71.53 16.11
CA ILE A 155 -7.65 -70.53 15.89
C ILE A 155 -7.63 -70.04 14.44
N TYR A 156 -6.43 -69.88 13.86
CA TYR A 156 -6.25 -69.52 12.45
C TYR A 156 -6.85 -70.55 11.49
N LEU A 157 -6.58 -71.84 11.72
CA LEU A 157 -7.18 -72.91 10.90
C LEU A 157 -8.71 -72.91 10.99
N LEU A 158 -9.27 -72.63 12.17
CA LEU A 158 -10.70 -72.56 12.39
C LEU A 158 -11.34 -71.38 11.63
N SER A 159 -10.69 -70.21 11.59
CA SER A 159 -11.14 -69.06 10.78
C SER A 159 -11.10 -69.34 9.27
N TYR A 160 -10.11 -70.10 8.79
CA TYR A 160 -10.00 -70.46 7.38
C TYR A 160 -11.11 -71.43 6.96
N MET A 161 -11.45 -72.40 7.82
CA MET A 161 -12.58 -73.31 7.58
C MET A 161 -13.91 -72.56 7.58
N LEU A 162 -14.11 -71.60 8.48
CA LEU A 162 -15.30 -70.74 8.49
C LEU A 162 -15.45 -69.94 7.19
N TRP A 163 -14.36 -69.41 6.63
CA TRP A 163 -14.39 -68.68 5.35
C TRP A 163 -14.74 -69.57 4.14
N PHE A 164 -14.44 -70.87 4.20
CA PHE A 164 -14.86 -71.80 3.15
C PHE A 164 -16.32 -72.23 3.23
N ILE A 165 -16.90 -72.18 4.43
CA ILE A 165 -18.27 -72.64 4.69
C ILE A 165 -19.29 -71.53 4.44
N ILE A 166 -18.87 -70.26 4.57
CA ILE A 166 -19.67 -69.05 4.37
C ILE A 166 -19.43 -68.53 2.95
#